data_AF-A0A3N0X0D8-F1
#
_entry.id   AF-A0A3N0X0D8-F1
#
_cell.length_a   1.000
_cell.length_b   1.000
_cell.length_c   1.000
_cell.angle_alpha   90.00
_cell.angle_beta   90.00
_cell.angle_gamma   90.00
#
_symmetry.space_group_name_H-M   'P 1'
#
loop_
_entity.id
_entity.type
_entity.pdbx_description
1 polymer ?
#
loop_
_entity_poly.entity_id
_entity_poly.type
_entity_poly.pdbx_seq_one_letter_code
_entity_poly.pdbx_strand_id
1 'polypeptide(L)'
;MNKNIKNISFLTLIMLFFSIVMQAQTKLKPGDLVDGIAVVVGDEIILESDIAEQANYAKMQGGAVQNRCDFVESIVNNKLLIYEAKRDTLIENRSAAIKENANQKYNQILGQFPDEKTMLAQYKFRTSYEMKNAIEKIDTDNYYGQSKFARITDKADVTPNEVTDFYNTFKYQLPEVKDEVSLSQIVMYPKLTNAHKDEIIAKLNKIKQDILAGESFESQARIYSDDPGSASKGGLYTNISKGKMVKQFEAAALNLAEGEISEPVESDFGYHLIQLVKKSGKNYDARHILLKAEPNDEEIAAAKKELDSIRTLIIDGKMSFKDAAFRFSDDKQTKFNAGIVTSPEDGSDKIEKLNLPPTISYQIAGLNKGDITEVFQDTAQQDRKTVSIVKVDDVIAAHQLDIATDYNRIKQMALNKKKNEMVEKWVKEKLPTIFISINDRYKDCAFKTDIRKLNASN
;
A
#
# COMPACT_ATOMS: atom_id res chain seq x y z
N MET A 1 -75.15 25.60 38.84
CA MET A 1 -75.47 25.06 37.49
C MET A 1 -74.46 23.94 37.23
N ASN A 2 -74.71 22.66 37.55
CA ASN A 2 -75.58 21.70 36.84
C ASN A 2 -75.48 21.92 35.33
N LYS A 3 -74.97 21.03 34.49
CA LYS A 3 -75.06 19.56 34.33
C LYS A 3 -74.15 19.27 33.11
N ASN A 4 -73.62 18.11 32.75
CA ASN A 4 -73.41 16.76 33.29
C ASN A 4 -72.94 15.92 32.06
N ILE A 5 -72.38 14.73 32.31
CA ILE A 5 -72.47 13.51 31.45
C ILE A 5 -71.49 13.46 30.23
N LYS A 6 -70.63 12.45 30.03
CA LYS A 6 -70.56 11.07 30.55
C LYS A 6 -69.15 10.46 30.41
N ASN A 7 -68.79 9.67 31.43
CA ASN A 7 -67.74 8.65 31.45
C ASN A 7 -68.01 7.50 30.45
N ILE A 8 -66.98 6.73 30.08
CA ILE A 8 -66.90 5.27 30.35
C ILE A 8 -65.45 4.78 30.11
N SER A 9 -65.00 4.00 31.09
CA SER A 9 -63.74 3.26 31.24
C SER A 9 -63.98 1.79 30.88
N PHE A 10 -63.00 1.10 30.26
CA PHE A 10 -62.56 -0.29 30.58
C PHE A 10 -61.50 -0.73 29.55
N LEU A 11 -60.25 -1.00 29.96
CA LEU A 11 -59.72 -2.29 30.45
C LEU A 11 -59.59 -3.37 29.36
N THR A 12 -58.45 -4.07 29.39
CA THR A 12 -58.03 -5.28 28.63
C THR A 12 -57.30 -5.03 27.31
N LEU A 13 -55.97 -5.16 27.32
CA LEU A 13 -55.30 -6.31 26.68
C LEU A 13 -53.82 -6.38 27.09
N ILE A 14 -53.57 -6.98 28.26
CA ILE A 14 -52.36 -7.78 28.50
C ILE A 14 -52.58 -9.09 27.74
N MET A 15 -51.89 -9.29 26.62
CA MET A 15 -51.42 -10.60 26.11
C MET A 15 -50.83 -10.44 24.71
N LEU A 16 -49.79 -11.25 24.44
CA LEU A 16 -49.14 -11.48 23.13
C LEU A 16 -48.03 -10.50 22.71
N PHE A 17 -46.96 -10.46 23.49
CA PHE A 17 -45.61 -10.41 22.90
C PHE A 17 -44.75 -11.52 23.51
N PHE A 18 -45.21 -12.76 23.32
CA PHE A 18 -44.39 -13.95 23.48
C PHE A 18 -44.59 -14.81 22.23
N SER A 19 -43.48 -15.25 21.63
CA SER A 19 -43.40 -16.28 20.58
C SER A 19 -43.58 -15.82 19.12
N ILE A 20 -42.60 -15.13 18.57
CA ILE A 20 -42.11 -15.48 17.23
C ILE A 20 -40.58 -15.55 17.29
N VAL A 21 -40.08 -16.63 17.89
CA VAL A 21 -38.76 -17.17 17.51
C VAL A 21 -38.97 -17.75 16.13
N MET A 22 -38.82 -16.92 15.11
CA MET A 22 -38.75 -17.40 13.74
C MET A 22 -37.40 -18.09 13.62
N GLN A 23 -37.42 -19.43 13.70
CA GLN A 23 -36.31 -20.25 13.25
C GLN A 23 -36.05 -19.89 11.78
N ALA A 24 -35.01 -19.11 11.53
CA ALA A 24 -34.39 -19.06 10.22
C ALA A 24 -33.73 -20.42 9.98
N GLN A 25 -34.53 -21.42 9.66
CA GLN A 25 -34.04 -22.62 9.00
C GLN A 25 -33.63 -22.18 7.60
N THR A 26 -32.35 -21.88 7.43
CA THR A 26 -31.69 -21.79 6.12
C THR A 26 -31.82 -23.15 5.43
N LYS A 27 -32.95 -23.37 4.76
CA LYS A 27 -33.07 -24.43 3.77
C LYS A 27 -32.22 -24.00 2.58
N LEU A 28 -31.00 -24.52 2.52
CA LEU A 28 -30.17 -24.52 1.32
C LEU A 28 -31.02 -25.09 0.17
N LYS A 29 -31.15 -24.34 -0.92
CA LYS A 29 -31.88 -24.79 -2.11
C LYS A 29 -30.99 -25.79 -2.85
N PRO A 30 -31.53 -26.89 -3.42
CA PRO A 30 -30.76 -27.74 -4.33
C PRO A 30 -30.31 -26.89 -5.53
N GLY A 31 -29.02 -26.60 -5.62
CA GLY A 31 -28.46 -25.69 -6.62
C GLY A 31 -27.55 -24.57 -6.09
N ASP A 32 -27.09 -24.61 -4.83
CA ASP A 32 -25.93 -23.80 -4.44
C ASP A 32 -24.75 -24.17 -5.35
N LEU A 33 -24.44 -23.24 -6.25
CA LEU A 33 -23.76 -23.44 -7.52
C LEU A 33 -22.36 -24.05 -7.34
N VAL A 34 -22.09 -25.14 -8.06
CA VAL A 34 -20.73 -25.41 -8.54
C VAL A 34 -20.37 -24.24 -9.45
N ASP A 35 -19.32 -23.50 -9.09
CA ASP A 35 -18.85 -22.37 -9.88
C ASP A 35 -18.60 -22.80 -11.33
N GLY A 36 -19.16 -22.04 -12.28
CA GLY A 36 -19.19 -22.42 -13.69
C GLY A 36 -17.90 -22.01 -14.39
N ILE A 37 -17.36 -22.89 -15.23
CA ILE A 37 -16.30 -22.50 -16.17
C ILE A 37 -16.91 -21.59 -17.23
N ALA A 38 -16.39 -20.37 -17.32
CA ALA A 38 -16.78 -19.37 -18.30
C ALA A 38 -15.96 -19.53 -19.59
N VAL A 39 -14.63 -19.64 -19.46
CA VAL A 39 -13.70 -19.78 -20.58
C VAL A 39 -12.51 -20.68 -20.20
N VAL A 40 -12.00 -21.45 -21.15
CA VAL A 40 -10.74 -22.19 -21.08
C VAL A 40 -9.81 -21.67 -22.17
N VAL A 41 -8.56 -21.34 -21.83
CA VAL A 41 -7.51 -20.87 -22.74
C VAL A 41 -6.25 -21.74 -22.54
N GLY A 42 -6.04 -22.74 -23.40
CA GLY A 42 -5.02 -23.76 -23.16
C GLY A 42 -5.32 -24.54 -21.87
N ASP A 43 -4.46 -24.41 -20.86
CA ASP A 43 -4.66 -24.93 -19.50
C ASP A 43 -5.10 -23.85 -18.48
N GLU A 44 -5.29 -22.60 -18.90
CA GLU A 44 -5.84 -21.54 -18.06
C GLU A 44 -7.37 -21.62 -18.03
N ILE A 45 -7.95 -21.64 -16.83
CA ILE A 45 -9.40 -21.67 -16.61
C ILE A 45 -9.84 -20.32 -16.04
N ILE A 46 -10.92 -19.77 -16.61
CA ILE A 46 -11.61 -18.57 -16.15
C ILE A 46 -13.00 -18.97 -15.63
N LEU A 47 -13.28 -18.68 -14.37
CA LEU A 47 -14.57 -18.96 -13.73
C LEU A 47 -15.54 -17.78 -13.90
N GLU A 48 -16.83 -18.04 -13.77
CA GLU A 48 -17.85 -16.98 -13.76
C GLU A 48 -17.67 -16.04 -12.57
N SER A 49 -17.27 -16.57 -11.42
CA SER A 49 -16.92 -15.78 -10.23
C SER A 49 -15.74 -14.83 -10.51
N ASP A 50 -14.67 -15.32 -11.15
CA ASP A 50 -13.49 -14.52 -11.50
C ASP A 50 -13.89 -13.29 -12.34
N ILE A 51 -14.76 -13.48 -13.34
CA ILE A 51 -15.24 -12.39 -14.21
C ILE A 51 -16.07 -11.39 -13.41
N ALA A 52 -16.98 -11.86 -12.55
CA ALA A 52 -17.82 -10.98 -11.75
C ALA A 52 -16.99 -10.19 -10.74
N GLU A 53 -16.02 -10.82 -10.07
CA GLU A 53 -15.13 -10.19 -9.10
C GLU A 53 -14.24 -9.14 -9.75
N GLN A 54 -13.59 -9.46 -10.88
CA GLN A 54 -12.77 -8.50 -11.61
C GLN A 54 -13.61 -7.34 -12.15
N ALA A 55 -14.83 -7.59 -12.63
CA ALA A 55 -15.72 -6.53 -13.09
C ALA A 55 -16.15 -5.59 -11.96
N ASN A 56 -16.44 -6.14 -10.77
CA ASN A 56 -16.79 -5.35 -9.60
C ASN A 56 -15.60 -4.52 -9.12
N TYR A 57 -14.40 -5.11 -9.09
CA TYR A 57 -13.18 -4.41 -8.75
C TYR A 57 -12.89 -3.25 -9.71
N ALA A 58 -13.01 -3.49 -11.03
CA ALA A 58 -12.83 -2.45 -12.04
C ALA A 58 -13.80 -1.28 -11.85
N LYS A 59 -15.08 -1.56 -11.54
CA LYS A 59 -16.09 -0.52 -11.25
C LYS A 59 -15.74 0.28 -9.99
N MET A 60 -15.23 -0.37 -8.95
CA MET A 60 -14.82 0.31 -7.71
C MET A 60 -13.64 1.26 -7.93
N GLN A 61 -12.74 0.95 -8.87
CA GLN A 61 -11.64 1.85 -9.27
C GLN A 61 -12.07 2.95 -10.25
N GLY A 62 -13.37 3.12 -10.50
CA GLY A 62 -13.88 4.09 -11.48
C GLY A 62 -13.73 3.64 -12.94
N GLY A 63 -13.31 2.39 -13.18
CA GLY A 63 -13.22 1.79 -14.50
C GLY A 63 -14.61 1.50 -15.08
N ALA A 64 -14.81 1.86 -16.34
CA ALA A 64 -16.08 1.64 -17.03
C ALA A 64 -16.15 0.21 -17.58
N VAL A 65 -16.85 -0.70 -16.89
CA VAL A 65 -17.26 -2.00 -17.47
C VAL A 65 -18.48 -1.77 -18.36
N GLN A 66 -18.25 -1.22 -19.56
CA GLN A 66 -19.31 -0.80 -20.47
C GLN A 66 -20.04 -2.00 -21.09
N ASN A 67 -19.29 -3.01 -21.54
CA ASN A 67 -19.82 -4.21 -22.21
C ASN A 67 -19.24 -5.48 -21.57
N ARG A 68 -20.11 -6.39 -21.13
CA ARG A 68 -19.72 -7.70 -20.57
C ARG A 68 -18.85 -8.51 -21.53
N CYS A 69 -19.13 -8.47 -22.83
CA CYS A 69 -18.40 -9.22 -23.83
C CYS A 69 -16.97 -8.70 -24.02
N ASP A 70 -16.80 -7.38 -24.13
CA ASP A 70 -15.47 -6.75 -24.20
C ASP A 70 -14.65 -7.05 -22.95
N PHE A 71 -15.30 -7.07 -21.78
CA PHE A 71 -14.63 -7.38 -20.52
C PHE A 71 -14.15 -8.84 -20.48
N VAL A 72 -15.00 -9.80 -20.87
CA VAL A 72 -14.62 -11.22 -20.98
C VAL A 72 -13.47 -11.36 -21.96
N GLU A 73 -13.54 -10.72 -23.13
CA GLU A 73 -12.47 -10.75 -24.13
C GLU A 73 -11.14 -10.22 -23.58
N SER A 74 -11.17 -9.14 -22.78
CA SER A 74 -9.96 -8.62 -22.13
C SER A 74 -9.33 -9.64 -21.16
N ILE A 75 -10.15 -10.40 -20.43
CA ILE A 75 -9.69 -11.46 -19.53
C ILE A 75 -9.08 -12.61 -20.33
N VAL A 76 -9.73 -13.02 -21.44
CA VAL A 76 -9.20 -14.06 -22.34
C VAL A 76 -7.83 -13.65 -22.90
N ASN A 77 -7.69 -12.41 -23.37
CA ASN A 77 -6.43 -11.90 -23.92
C ASN A 77 -5.32 -11.87 -22.85
N ASN A 78 -5.64 -11.46 -21.63
CA ASN A 78 -4.70 -11.49 -20.51
C ASN A 78 -4.28 -12.93 -20.16
N LYS A 79 -5.23 -13.87 -20.12
CA LYS A 79 -4.93 -15.29 -19.88
C LYS A 79 -4.11 -15.91 -21.00
N LEU A 80 -4.31 -15.49 -22.25
CA LEU A 80 -3.47 -15.91 -23.37
C LEU A 80 -2.00 -15.50 -23.19
N LEU A 81 -1.77 -14.26 -22.72
CA LEU A 81 -0.43 -13.78 -22.42
C LEU A 81 0.24 -14.64 -21.35
N ILE A 82 -0.48 -14.92 -20.26
CA ILE A 82 0.01 -15.74 -19.14
C ILE A 82 0.31 -17.18 -19.60
N TYR A 83 -0.58 -17.78 -20.38
CA TYR A 83 -0.40 -19.11 -20.95
C TYR A 83 0.90 -19.22 -21.78
N GLU A 84 1.10 -18.26 -22.69
CA GLU A 84 2.31 -18.21 -23.51
C GLU A 84 3.55 -17.80 -22.72
N ALA A 85 3.40 -17.04 -21.65
CA ALA A 85 4.48 -16.63 -20.77
C ALA A 85 5.07 -17.82 -19.98
N LYS A 86 4.21 -18.67 -19.42
CA LYS A 86 4.62 -19.85 -18.64
C LYS A 86 5.41 -20.87 -19.47
N ARG A 87 5.27 -20.82 -20.79
CA ARG A 87 5.97 -21.69 -21.76
C ARG A 87 7.18 -21.02 -22.41
N ASP A 88 7.40 -19.74 -22.17
CA ASP A 88 8.49 -18.98 -22.78
C ASP A 88 9.77 -19.15 -21.96
N THR A 89 10.72 -19.96 -22.46
CA THR A 89 11.95 -20.32 -21.76
C THR A 89 12.90 -19.15 -21.48
N LEU A 90 12.64 -18.00 -22.10
CA LEU A 90 13.38 -16.77 -21.89
C LEU A 90 12.78 -15.91 -20.74
N ILE A 91 11.63 -16.30 -20.18
CA ILE A 91 11.11 -15.74 -18.91
C ILE A 91 11.67 -16.57 -17.76
N GLU A 92 12.33 -15.92 -16.81
CA GLU A 92 12.90 -16.59 -15.64
C GLU A 92 11.81 -17.26 -14.80
N ASN A 93 12.03 -18.52 -14.40
CA ASN A 93 11.14 -19.20 -13.47
C ASN A 93 11.37 -18.67 -12.05
N ARG A 94 10.37 -17.95 -11.53
CA ARG A 94 10.38 -17.38 -10.17
C ARG A 94 9.42 -18.05 -9.20
N SER A 95 8.93 -19.26 -9.47
CA SER A 95 7.91 -19.93 -8.64
C SER A 95 8.29 -20.02 -7.16
N ALA A 96 9.55 -20.32 -6.83
CA ALA A 96 10.02 -20.38 -5.44
C ALA A 96 9.98 -19.00 -4.75
N ALA A 97 10.42 -17.94 -5.45
CA ALA A 97 10.40 -16.58 -4.93
C ALA A 97 8.96 -16.05 -4.79
N ILE A 98 8.08 -16.35 -5.75
CA ILE A 98 6.67 -15.98 -5.72
C ILE A 98 5.97 -16.64 -4.53
N LYS A 99 6.21 -17.93 -4.29
CA LYS A 99 5.66 -18.64 -3.13
C LYS A 99 6.13 -18.05 -1.80
N GLU A 100 7.40 -17.67 -1.70
CA GLU A 100 7.91 -16.98 -0.51
C GLU A 100 7.26 -15.60 -0.32
N ASN A 101 7.14 -14.82 -1.40
CA ASN A 101 6.47 -13.52 -1.37
C ASN A 101 4.99 -13.64 -0.97
N ALA A 102 4.29 -14.69 -1.44
CA ALA A 102 2.91 -14.96 -1.06
C ALA A 102 2.77 -15.22 0.45
N ASN A 103 3.71 -15.96 1.04
CA ASN A 103 3.75 -16.15 2.50
C ASN A 103 4.01 -14.83 3.24
N GLN A 104 4.90 -13.98 2.73
CA GLN A 104 5.21 -12.69 3.34
C GLN A 104 4.01 -11.74 3.29
N LYS A 105 3.35 -11.64 2.13
CA LYS A 105 2.10 -10.88 1.96
C LYS A 105 1.00 -11.38 2.87
N TYR A 106 0.82 -12.71 2.98
CA TYR A 106 -0.13 -13.29 3.91
C TYR A 106 0.11 -12.83 5.36
N ASN A 107 1.36 -12.88 5.82
CA ASN A 107 1.73 -12.44 7.16
C ASN A 107 1.58 -10.93 7.35
N GLN A 108 1.85 -10.13 6.32
CA GLN A 108 1.64 -8.68 6.35
C GLN A 108 0.16 -8.33 6.48
N ILE A 109 -0.72 -9.02 5.72
CA ILE A 109 -2.17 -8.85 5.83
C ILE A 109 -2.62 -9.30 7.22
N LEU A 110 -2.18 -10.46 7.69
CA LEU A 110 -2.51 -10.96 9.04
C LEU A 110 -2.17 -9.96 10.14
N GLY A 111 -1.06 -9.22 10.00
CA GLY A 111 -0.66 -8.16 10.94
C GLY A 111 -1.65 -6.99 11.06
N GLN A 112 -2.58 -6.82 10.10
CA GLN A 112 -3.63 -5.80 10.13
C GLN A 112 -4.91 -6.28 10.83
N PHE A 113 -5.01 -7.58 11.15
CA PHE A 113 -6.18 -8.18 11.78
C PHE A 113 -5.86 -8.64 13.20
N PRO A 114 -6.86 -8.71 14.10
CA PRO A 114 -6.66 -9.22 15.45
C PRO A 114 -6.17 -10.68 15.49
N ASP A 115 -6.67 -11.50 14.57
CA ASP A 115 -6.38 -12.92 14.46
C ASP A 115 -6.66 -13.48 13.06
N GLU A 116 -6.13 -14.68 12.79
CA GLU A 116 -6.24 -15.35 11.49
C GLU A 116 -7.68 -15.70 11.11
N LYS A 117 -8.51 -16.10 12.08
CA LYS A 117 -9.90 -16.48 11.83
C LYS A 117 -10.72 -15.28 11.36
N THR A 118 -10.51 -14.11 11.98
CA THR A 118 -11.15 -12.85 11.59
C THR A 118 -10.75 -12.45 10.17
N MET A 119 -9.45 -12.52 9.84
CA MET A 119 -8.95 -12.23 8.49
C MET A 119 -9.57 -13.18 7.44
N LEU A 120 -9.51 -14.49 7.68
CA LEU A 120 -10.03 -15.48 6.75
C LEU A 120 -11.54 -15.32 6.53
N ALA A 121 -12.31 -15.01 7.58
CA ALA A 121 -13.74 -14.71 7.46
C ALA A 121 -14.01 -13.43 6.63
N GLN A 122 -13.22 -12.37 6.83
CA GLN A 122 -13.35 -11.12 6.09
C GLN A 122 -13.10 -11.32 4.59
N TYR A 123 -12.06 -12.06 4.24
CA TYR A 123 -11.72 -12.39 2.85
C TYR A 123 -12.45 -13.64 2.31
N LYS A 124 -13.33 -14.25 3.11
CA LYS A 124 -14.13 -15.43 2.77
C LYS A 124 -13.33 -16.67 2.40
N PHE A 125 -12.11 -16.81 2.91
CA PHE A 125 -11.30 -18.01 2.80
C PHE A 125 -11.58 -18.99 3.95
N ARG A 126 -11.52 -20.30 3.68
CA ARG A 126 -11.74 -21.33 4.71
C ARG A 126 -10.46 -21.64 5.49
N THR A 127 -9.32 -21.54 4.82
CA THR A 127 -8.02 -21.91 5.38
C THR A 127 -6.92 -20.95 4.94
N SER A 128 -5.87 -20.86 5.75
CA SER A 128 -4.65 -20.12 5.41
C SER A 128 -4.00 -20.64 4.12
N TYR A 129 -4.07 -21.95 3.87
CA TYR A 129 -3.56 -22.58 2.66
C TYR A 129 -4.29 -22.08 1.40
N GLU A 130 -5.62 -21.99 1.46
CA GLU A 130 -6.46 -21.49 0.35
C GLU A 130 -6.11 -20.04 0.01
N MET A 131 -6.01 -19.18 1.03
CA MET A 131 -5.64 -17.77 0.83
C MET A 131 -4.22 -17.61 0.30
N LYS A 132 -3.25 -18.35 0.83
CA LYS A 132 -1.85 -18.32 0.35
C LYS A 132 -1.74 -18.75 -1.10
N ASN A 133 -2.46 -19.81 -1.49
CA ASN A 133 -2.50 -20.25 -2.89
C ASN A 133 -3.17 -19.23 -3.80
N ALA A 134 -4.21 -18.52 -3.31
CA ALA A 134 -4.83 -17.44 -4.07
C ALA A 134 -3.85 -16.28 -4.30
N ILE A 135 -3.13 -15.86 -3.26
CA ILE A 135 -2.07 -14.83 -3.36
C ILE A 135 -0.97 -15.30 -4.33
N GLU A 136 -0.50 -16.53 -4.19
CA GLU A 136 0.53 -17.12 -5.07
C GLU A 136 0.06 -17.15 -6.53
N LYS A 137 -1.19 -17.55 -6.79
CA LYS A 137 -1.79 -17.56 -8.14
C LYS A 137 -1.85 -16.16 -8.74
N ILE A 138 -2.32 -15.17 -7.97
CA ILE A 138 -2.39 -13.77 -8.41
C ILE A 138 -1.00 -13.23 -8.75
N ASP A 139 -0.03 -13.45 -7.86
CA ASP A 139 1.35 -13.00 -8.07
C ASP A 139 2.01 -13.70 -9.26
N THR A 140 1.72 -14.98 -9.46
CA THR A 140 2.17 -15.76 -10.63
C THR A 140 1.61 -15.17 -11.92
N ASP A 141 0.29 -14.99 -11.99
CA ASP A 141 -0.38 -14.47 -13.17
C ASP A 141 0.10 -13.03 -13.49
N ASN A 142 0.26 -12.18 -12.47
CA ASN A 142 0.81 -10.84 -12.62
C ASN A 142 2.24 -10.87 -13.16
N TYR A 143 3.12 -11.68 -12.56
CA TYR A 143 4.52 -11.76 -12.98
C TYR A 143 4.67 -12.22 -14.43
N TYR A 144 4.00 -13.32 -14.79
CA TYR A 144 4.09 -13.90 -16.13
C TYR A 144 3.42 -13.00 -17.18
N GLY A 145 2.26 -12.43 -16.86
CA GLY A 145 1.57 -11.47 -17.72
C GLY A 145 2.43 -10.22 -18.00
N GLN A 146 2.97 -9.59 -16.94
CA GLN A 146 3.85 -8.44 -17.08
C GLN A 146 5.15 -8.77 -17.82
N SER A 147 5.77 -9.91 -17.54
CA SER A 147 7.00 -10.34 -18.21
C SER A 147 6.78 -10.55 -19.70
N LYS A 148 5.65 -11.15 -20.10
CA LYS A 148 5.33 -11.34 -21.52
C LYS A 148 4.98 -10.02 -22.20
N PHE A 149 4.19 -9.17 -21.55
CA PHE A 149 3.90 -7.81 -22.03
C PHE A 149 5.20 -7.04 -22.28
N ALA A 150 6.10 -7.00 -21.30
CA ALA A 150 7.39 -6.32 -21.40
C ALA A 150 8.21 -6.85 -22.57
N ARG A 151 8.25 -8.16 -22.78
CA ARG A 151 9.01 -8.77 -23.88
C ARG A 151 8.42 -8.53 -25.26
N ILE A 152 7.10 -8.51 -25.40
CA ILE A 152 6.45 -8.12 -26.65
C ILE A 152 6.75 -6.66 -26.97
N THR A 153 6.86 -5.83 -25.94
CA THR A 153 6.95 -4.36 -26.04
C THR A 153 8.35 -3.79 -25.82
N ASP A 154 9.37 -4.64 -25.69
CA ASP A 154 10.74 -4.26 -25.34
C ASP A 154 11.35 -3.23 -26.30
N LYS A 155 11.04 -3.37 -27.59
CA LYS A 155 11.50 -2.48 -28.66
C LYS A 155 10.50 -1.39 -29.02
N ALA A 156 9.46 -1.20 -28.22
CA ALA A 156 8.48 -0.16 -28.46
C ALA A 156 9.10 1.21 -28.17
N ASP A 157 9.10 2.08 -29.18
CA ASP A 157 9.43 3.48 -29.06
C ASP A 157 8.49 4.29 -29.98
N VAL A 158 8.40 5.60 -29.75
CA VAL A 158 7.57 6.52 -30.53
C VAL A 158 8.41 7.68 -31.06
N THR A 159 8.26 7.94 -32.35
CA THR A 159 8.85 9.10 -33.03
C THR A 159 8.07 10.38 -32.73
N PRO A 160 8.66 11.57 -32.90
CA PRO A 160 7.94 12.82 -32.70
C PRO A 160 6.66 12.99 -33.55
N ASN A 161 6.67 12.43 -34.76
CA ASN A 161 5.47 12.44 -35.62
C ASN A 161 4.37 11.56 -35.04
N GLU A 162 4.69 10.36 -34.55
CA GLU A 162 3.71 9.48 -33.89
C GLU A 162 3.11 10.11 -32.63
N VAL A 163 3.91 10.87 -31.86
CA VAL A 163 3.42 11.65 -30.70
C VAL A 163 2.44 12.73 -31.15
N THR A 164 2.75 13.41 -32.26
CA THR A 164 1.89 14.46 -32.82
C THR A 164 0.58 13.88 -33.35
N ASP A 165 0.63 12.77 -34.07
CA ASP A 165 -0.55 12.07 -34.58
C ASP A 165 -1.44 11.57 -33.45
N PHE A 166 -0.84 10.98 -32.40
CA PHE A 166 -1.55 10.61 -31.18
C PHE A 166 -2.25 11.81 -30.55
N TYR A 167 -1.53 12.92 -30.34
CA TYR A 167 -2.11 14.13 -29.76
C TYR A 167 -3.31 14.64 -30.57
N ASN A 168 -3.16 14.78 -31.88
CA ASN A 168 -4.22 15.28 -32.75
C ASN A 168 -5.44 14.36 -32.78
N THR A 169 -5.23 13.04 -32.76
CA THR A 169 -6.31 12.05 -32.78
C THR A 169 -7.10 12.03 -31.47
N PHE A 170 -6.40 12.12 -30.34
CA PHE A 170 -6.99 11.94 -29.01
C PHE A 170 -7.21 13.24 -28.24
N LYS A 171 -6.95 14.41 -28.85
CA LYS A 171 -6.94 15.73 -28.19
C LYS A 171 -8.09 15.96 -27.21
N TYR A 172 -9.32 15.59 -27.59
CA TYR A 172 -10.53 15.80 -26.78
C TYR A 172 -10.83 14.67 -25.78
N GLN A 173 -10.07 13.59 -25.83
CA GLN A 173 -10.17 12.43 -24.93
C GLN A 173 -9.02 12.40 -23.92
N LEU A 174 -7.97 13.20 -24.13
CA LEU A 174 -6.84 13.30 -23.23
C LEU A 174 -7.30 13.86 -21.87
N PRO A 175 -6.80 13.32 -20.76
CA PRO A 175 -7.14 13.83 -19.44
C PRO A 175 -6.61 15.26 -19.27
N GLU A 176 -7.33 16.04 -18.48
CA GLU A 176 -6.85 17.33 -18.02
C GLU A 176 -5.74 17.14 -16.99
N VAL A 177 -4.70 17.97 -17.06
CA VAL A 177 -3.70 18.09 -16.00
C VAL A 177 -4.33 18.84 -14.83
N LYS A 178 -4.31 18.23 -13.64
CA LYS A 178 -4.78 18.87 -12.41
C LYS A 178 -3.74 19.84 -11.88
N ASP A 179 -4.12 20.65 -10.89
CA ASP A 179 -3.18 21.57 -10.26
C ASP A 179 -2.03 20.76 -9.63
N GLU A 180 -0.82 20.96 -10.13
CA GLU A 180 0.39 20.26 -9.72
C GLU A 180 1.39 21.23 -9.11
N VAL A 181 2.31 20.70 -8.30
CA VAL A 181 3.44 21.42 -7.74
C VAL A 181 4.67 20.53 -7.76
N SER A 182 5.84 21.14 -7.94
CA SER A 182 7.13 20.51 -7.71
C SER A 182 7.75 21.12 -6.47
N LEU A 183 8.21 20.27 -5.55
CA LEU A 183 8.70 20.70 -4.24
C LEU A 183 10.08 20.11 -3.97
N SER A 184 10.89 20.86 -3.23
CA SER A 184 12.06 20.33 -2.56
C SER A 184 11.95 20.57 -1.06
N GLN A 185 12.43 19.64 -0.24
CA GLN A 185 12.37 19.73 1.22
C GLN A 185 13.72 19.51 1.88
N ILE A 186 13.86 20.11 3.06
CA ILE A 186 14.91 19.78 4.03
C ILE A 186 14.21 19.45 5.33
N VAL A 187 14.37 18.20 5.76
CA VAL A 187 13.81 17.69 7.02
C VAL A 187 14.95 17.51 8.01
N MET A 188 14.78 17.96 9.25
CA MET A 188 15.67 17.69 10.37
C MET A 188 14.93 17.00 11.50
N TYR A 189 15.60 16.04 12.14
CA TYR A 189 15.13 15.41 13.37
C TYR A 189 15.68 16.16 14.58
N PRO A 190 14.82 16.73 15.44
CA PRO A 190 15.29 17.34 16.68
C PRO A 190 16.13 16.36 17.49
N LYS A 191 17.31 16.81 17.93
CA LYS A 191 18.26 15.98 18.68
C LYS A 191 17.95 16.09 20.16
N LEU A 192 17.77 14.94 20.81
CA LEU A 192 17.60 14.89 22.25
C LEU A 192 18.88 15.33 22.96
N THR A 193 18.71 16.12 24.01
CA THR A 193 19.76 16.47 24.97
C THR A 193 20.17 15.23 25.76
N ASN A 194 21.42 15.23 26.27
CA ASN A 194 21.88 14.14 27.13
C ASN A 194 21.01 13.99 28.38
N ALA A 195 20.57 15.11 28.97
CA ALA A 195 19.70 15.10 30.15
C ALA A 195 18.36 14.39 29.87
N HIS A 196 17.74 14.65 28.72
CA HIS A 196 16.50 13.99 28.32
C HIS A 196 16.72 12.50 28.01
N LYS A 197 17.83 12.14 27.35
CA LYS A 197 18.21 10.74 27.15
C LYS A 197 18.40 10.01 28.48
N ASP A 198 19.08 10.64 29.43
CA ASP A 198 19.32 10.10 30.77
C ASP A 198 18.02 9.89 31.55
N GLU A 199 17.02 10.77 31.37
CA GLU A 199 15.69 10.59 31.95
C GLU A 199 14.98 9.34 31.42
N ILE A 200 15.00 9.13 30.09
CA ILE A 200 14.42 7.94 29.45
C ILE A 200 15.12 6.67 29.94
N ILE A 201 16.46 6.70 30.00
CA ILE A 201 17.28 5.60 30.50
C ILE A 201 16.96 5.32 31.97
N ALA A 202 16.86 6.35 32.81
CA ALA A 202 16.51 6.21 34.22
C ALA A 202 15.13 5.60 34.41
N LYS A 203 14.15 5.98 33.57
CA LYS A 203 12.81 5.37 33.57
C LYS A 203 12.84 3.90 33.20
N LEU A 204 13.58 3.51 32.15
CA LEU A 204 13.75 2.10 31.78
C LEU A 204 14.49 1.30 32.85
N ASN A 205 15.51 1.89 33.49
CA ASN A 205 16.22 1.25 34.60
C ASN A 205 15.32 1.03 35.81
N LYS A 206 14.43 1.99 36.11
CA LYS A 206 13.41 1.81 37.15
C LYS A 206 12.46 0.66 36.81
N ILE A 207 11.93 0.62 35.58
CA ILE A 207 11.08 -0.48 35.10
C ILE A 207 11.82 -1.82 35.22
N LYS A 208 13.10 -1.88 34.85
CA LYS A 208 13.94 -3.06 35.02
C LYS A 208 14.03 -3.50 36.49
N GLN A 209 14.26 -2.55 37.41
CA GLN A 209 14.31 -2.84 38.85
C GLN A 209 12.98 -3.38 39.38
N ASP A 210 11.86 -2.81 38.96
CA ASP A 210 10.52 -3.26 39.35
C ASP A 210 10.28 -4.71 38.88
N ILE A 211 10.70 -5.04 37.65
CA ILE A 211 10.63 -6.42 37.13
C ILE A 211 11.51 -7.37 37.94
N LEU A 212 12.74 -6.97 38.27
CA LEU A 212 13.64 -7.76 39.11
C LEU A 212 13.13 -7.92 40.55
N ALA A 213 12.32 -6.98 41.04
CA ALA A 213 11.67 -7.04 42.34
C ALA A 213 10.41 -7.92 42.37
N GLY A 214 10.00 -8.48 41.22
CA GLY A 214 8.92 -9.47 41.12
C GLY A 214 7.72 -9.01 40.30
N GLU A 215 7.72 -7.80 39.75
CA GLU A 215 6.70 -7.42 38.78
C GLU A 215 6.88 -8.18 37.46
N SER A 216 5.78 -8.45 36.75
CA SER A 216 5.88 -9.15 35.47
C SER A 216 6.29 -8.19 34.36
N PHE A 217 7.23 -8.63 33.51
CA PHE A 217 7.63 -7.89 32.30
C PHE A 217 6.41 -7.57 31.42
N GLU A 218 5.49 -8.52 31.30
CA GLU A 218 4.27 -8.40 30.51
C GLU A 218 3.36 -7.27 31.00
N SER A 219 3.17 -7.12 32.31
CA SER A 219 2.37 -6.02 32.87
C SER A 219 3.05 -4.68 32.62
N GLN A 220 4.37 -4.59 32.86
CA GLN A 220 5.16 -3.38 32.62
C GLN A 220 5.13 -2.96 31.15
N ALA A 221 5.24 -3.91 30.23
CA ALA A 221 5.13 -3.64 28.80
C ALA A 221 3.75 -3.11 28.39
N ARG A 222 2.66 -3.64 28.97
CA ARG A 222 1.31 -3.13 28.70
C ARG A 222 1.08 -1.71 29.20
N ILE A 223 1.74 -1.34 30.31
CA ILE A 223 1.56 -0.03 30.95
C ILE A 223 2.43 1.03 30.28
N TYR A 224 3.69 0.69 29.97
CA TYR A 224 4.70 1.68 29.61
C TYR A 224 5.20 1.60 28.18
N SER A 225 5.00 0.47 27.47
CA SER A 225 5.57 0.34 26.12
C SER A 225 4.77 1.13 25.10
N ASP A 226 5.47 1.97 24.34
CA ASP A 226 4.96 2.73 23.21
C ASP A 226 4.96 1.92 21.90
N ASP A 227 5.32 0.63 21.94
CA ASP A 227 5.29 -0.25 20.75
C ASP A 227 3.86 -0.75 20.45
N PRO A 228 3.21 -0.28 19.36
CA PRO A 228 1.85 -0.69 19.05
C PRO A 228 1.72 -2.17 18.68
N GLY A 229 2.81 -2.80 18.19
CA GLY A 229 2.79 -4.18 17.71
C GLY A 229 2.79 -5.23 18.81
N SER A 230 3.42 -4.95 19.95
CA SER A 230 3.60 -5.91 21.03
C SER A 230 3.18 -5.45 22.42
N ALA A 231 2.99 -4.15 22.69
CA ALA A 231 2.66 -3.65 24.03
C ALA A 231 1.45 -4.39 24.66
N SER A 232 0.34 -4.52 23.91
CA SER A 232 -0.86 -5.24 24.35
C SER A 232 -0.64 -6.73 24.63
N LYS A 233 0.36 -7.33 23.96
CA LYS A 233 0.79 -8.73 24.12
C LYS A 233 1.89 -8.90 25.17
N GLY A 234 2.09 -7.90 26.03
CA GLY A 234 3.14 -7.95 27.05
C GLY A 234 4.54 -7.76 26.49
N GLY A 235 4.66 -7.02 25.39
CA GLY A 235 5.93 -6.78 24.70
C GLY A 235 6.42 -7.96 23.86
N LEU A 236 5.67 -9.06 23.76
CA LEU A 236 6.13 -10.32 23.19
C LEU A 236 6.03 -10.36 21.66
N TYR A 237 7.16 -10.63 21.03
CA TYR A 237 7.26 -11.13 19.66
C TYR A 237 7.72 -12.58 19.67
N THR A 238 7.02 -13.44 18.93
CA THR A 238 7.33 -14.87 18.81
C THR A 238 7.86 -15.21 17.42
N ASN A 239 8.70 -16.22 17.35
CA ASN A 239 9.27 -16.80 16.13
C ASN A 239 9.96 -15.75 15.24
N ILE A 240 10.67 -14.80 15.85
CA ILE A 240 11.41 -13.75 15.16
C ILE A 240 12.58 -14.41 14.43
N SER A 241 12.59 -14.33 13.10
CA SER A 241 13.75 -14.75 12.32
C SER A 241 14.86 -13.71 12.38
N LYS A 242 16.12 -14.16 12.43
CA LYS A 242 17.28 -13.27 12.33
C LYS A 242 17.20 -12.34 11.12
N GLY A 243 17.56 -11.08 11.31
CA GLY A 243 17.52 -10.01 10.32
C GLY A 243 16.14 -9.33 10.17
N LYS A 244 15.13 -9.69 10.98
CA LYS A 244 13.80 -9.07 10.93
C LYS A 244 13.65 -7.85 11.84
N MET A 245 14.46 -7.74 12.89
CA MET A 245 14.46 -6.58 13.80
C MET A 245 15.59 -5.61 13.47
N VAL A 246 15.50 -4.38 13.98
CA VAL A 246 16.62 -3.43 13.89
C VAL A 246 17.87 -3.99 14.56
N LYS A 247 19.04 -3.65 14.00
CA LYS A 247 20.33 -4.26 14.38
C LYS A 247 20.62 -4.15 15.87
N GLN A 248 20.33 -2.99 16.47
CA GLN A 248 20.55 -2.70 17.89
C GLN A 248 19.72 -3.63 18.78
N PHE A 249 18.43 -3.80 18.43
CA PHE A 249 17.53 -4.72 19.13
C PHE A 249 18.00 -6.17 19.01
N GLU A 250 18.27 -6.63 17.79
CA GLU A 250 18.66 -8.02 17.55
C GLU A 250 19.99 -8.37 18.22
N ALA A 251 20.98 -7.49 18.12
CA ALA A 251 22.27 -7.69 18.77
C ALA A 251 22.13 -7.80 20.29
N ALA A 252 21.32 -6.93 20.91
CA ALA A 252 21.06 -7.01 22.33
C ALA A 252 20.32 -8.30 22.70
N ALA A 253 19.21 -8.61 22.02
CA ALA A 253 18.41 -9.81 22.29
C ALA A 253 19.21 -11.11 22.18
N LEU A 254 20.07 -11.23 21.17
CA LEU A 254 20.82 -12.47 20.90
C LEU A 254 22.05 -12.66 21.78
N ASN A 255 22.51 -11.61 22.47
CA ASN A 255 23.59 -11.65 23.44
C ASN A 255 23.11 -12.00 24.86
N LEU A 256 21.81 -11.95 25.12
CA LEU A 256 21.19 -12.33 26.39
C LEU A 256 21.07 -13.85 26.53
N ALA A 257 21.12 -14.33 27.77
CA ALA A 257 20.65 -15.67 28.14
C ALA A 257 19.11 -15.73 28.17
N GLU A 258 18.54 -16.92 28.07
CA GLU A 258 17.08 -17.09 28.19
C GLU A 258 16.60 -16.62 29.57
N GLY A 259 15.59 -15.76 29.58
CA GLY A 259 15.06 -15.08 30.76
C GLY A 259 15.77 -13.77 31.15
N GLU A 260 16.97 -13.52 30.62
CA GLU A 260 17.77 -12.34 30.97
C GLU A 260 17.19 -11.06 30.36
N ILE A 261 17.34 -9.95 31.09
CA ILE A 261 16.90 -8.60 30.70
C ILE A 261 18.13 -7.71 30.46
N SER A 262 18.19 -7.13 29.26
CA SER A 262 19.23 -6.18 28.85
C SER A 262 19.28 -4.89 29.68
N GLU A 263 20.36 -4.13 29.53
CA GLU A 263 20.36 -2.69 29.81
C GLU A 263 19.57 -1.92 28.74
N PRO A 264 19.13 -0.68 28.98
CA PRO A 264 18.48 0.15 27.97
C PRO A 264 19.29 0.27 26.67
N VAL A 265 18.65 0.01 25.54
CA VAL A 265 19.27 -0.01 24.20
C VAL A 265 18.65 1.06 23.31
N GLU A 266 19.46 1.96 22.75
CA GLU A 266 19.02 2.99 21.79
C GLU A 266 18.86 2.38 20.39
N SER A 267 17.77 2.76 19.70
CA SER A 267 17.54 2.47 18.29
C SER A 267 16.87 3.66 17.57
N ASP A 268 16.63 3.52 16.27
CA ASP A 268 15.91 4.52 15.48
C ASP A 268 14.46 4.78 15.96
N PHE A 269 13.91 3.87 16.78
CA PHE A 269 12.54 3.93 17.32
C PHE A 269 12.47 4.53 18.74
N GLY A 270 13.61 4.68 19.42
CA GLY A 270 13.69 5.10 20.81
C GLY A 270 14.55 4.16 21.65
N TYR A 271 14.23 4.05 22.94
CA TYR A 271 14.98 3.23 23.88
C TYR A 271 14.21 1.97 24.25
N HIS A 272 14.92 0.84 24.26
CA HIS A 272 14.34 -0.47 24.50
C HIS A 272 14.90 -1.11 25.76
N LEU A 273 14.02 -1.69 26.57
CA LEU A 273 14.38 -2.73 27.52
C LEU A 273 13.96 -4.08 26.93
N ILE A 274 14.90 -5.00 26.76
CA ILE A 274 14.68 -6.26 26.01
C ILE A 274 14.91 -7.46 26.92
N GLN A 275 14.03 -8.46 26.83
CA GLN A 275 14.19 -9.77 27.45
C GLN A 275 14.21 -10.86 26.38
N LEU A 276 15.21 -11.74 26.40
CA LEU A 276 15.18 -12.96 25.59
C LEU A 276 14.29 -14.00 26.27
N VAL A 277 13.24 -14.45 25.59
CA VAL A 277 12.34 -15.47 26.15
C VAL A 277 12.83 -16.86 25.81
N LYS A 278 13.18 -17.09 24.54
CA LYS A 278 13.59 -18.40 24.04
C LYS A 278 14.41 -18.27 22.77
N LYS A 279 15.37 -19.16 22.58
CA LYS A 279 16.13 -19.32 21.32
C LYS A 279 15.86 -20.68 20.70
N SER A 280 15.50 -20.70 19.42
CA SER A 280 15.15 -21.94 18.71
C SER A 280 15.77 -21.94 17.31
N GLY A 281 17.03 -22.39 17.22
CA GLY A 281 17.77 -22.44 15.96
C GLY A 281 18.01 -21.06 15.34
N LYS A 282 17.38 -20.79 14.19
CA LYS A 282 17.46 -19.48 13.49
C LYS A 282 16.42 -18.46 13.97
N ASN A 283 15.49 -18.87 14.82
CA ASN A 283 14.43 -18.02 15.34
C ASN A 283 14.57 -17.83 16.85
N TYR A 284 13.95 -16.78 17.38
CA TYR A 284 13.91 -16.49 18.81
C TYR A 284 12.62 -15.76 19.18
N ASP A 285 12.26 -15.88 20.45
CA ASP A 285 11.15 -15.15 21.06
C ASP A 285 11.76 -14.09 21.98
N ALA A 286 11.31 -12.85 21.88
CA ALA A 286 11.80 -11.75 22.70
C ALA A 286 10.63 -10.88 23.17
N ARG A 287 10.76 -10.36 24.40
CA ARG A 287 9.90 -9.29 24.90
C ARG A 287 10.65 -7.97 24.87
N HIS A 288 9.92 -6.87 24.69
CA HIS A 288 10.50 -5.56 24.92
C HIS A 288 9.51 -4.53 25.45
N ILE A 289 10.07 -3.49 26.04
CA ILE A 289 9.40 -2.23 26.38
C ILE A 289 10.11 -1.16 25.57
N LEU A 290 9.38 -0.50 24.68
CA LEU A 290 9.88 0.65 23.92
C LEU A 290 9.40 1.93 24.60
N LEU A 291 10.30 2.85 24.91
CA LEU A 291 9.96 4.24 25.16
C LEU A 291 10.39 5.07 23.95
N LYS A 292 9.43 5.73 23.29
CA LYS A 292 9.74 6.61 22.16
C LYS A 292 10.59 7.78 22.64
N ALA A 293 11.67 8.04 21.91
CA ALA A 293 12.53 9.20 22.14
C ALA A 293 11.93 10.45 21.48
N GLU A 294 10.77 10.90 21.97
CA GLU A 294 10.14 12.12 21.46
C GLU A 294 10.91 13.35 21.93
N PRO A 295 11.22 14.33 21.06
CA PRO A 295 11.85 15.56 21.48
C PRO A 295 10.88 16.46 22.26
N ASN A 296 11.42 17.18 23.24
CA ASN A 296 10.69 18.20 23.99
C ASN A 296 10.67 19.56 23.25
N ASP A 297 9.93 20.53 23.78
CA ASP A 297 9.75 21.84 23.13
C ASP A 297 11.06 22.62 22.96
N GLU A 298 12.00 22.50 23.89
CA GLU A 298 13.31 23.17 23.81
C GLU A 298 14.17 22.55 22.70
N GLU A 299 14.16 21.22 22.57
CA GLU A 299 14.87 20.48 21.53
C GLU A 299 14.28 20.76 20.13
N ILE A 300 12.96 20.86 20.05
CA ILE A 300 12.26 21.28 18.82
C ILE A 300 12.64 22.73 18.48
N ALA A 301 12.63 23.64 19.46
CA ALA A 301 13.01 25.04 19.25
C ALA A 301 14.47 25.19 18.79
N ALA A 302 15.39 24.39 19.36
CA ALA A 302 16.78 24.36 18.94
C ALA A 302 16.92 23.90 17.49
N ALA A 303 16.22 22.82 17.10
CA ALA A 303 16.21 22.33 15.73
C ALA A 303 15.61 23.35 14.75
N LYS A 304 14.53 24.05 15.15
CA LYS A 304 13.94 25.14 14.35
C LYS A 304 14.93 26.26 14.11
N LYS A 305 15.65 26.69 15.16
CA LYS A 305 16.67 27.75 15.07
C LYS A 305 17.84 27.36 14.16
N GLU A 306 18.28 26.10 14.23
CA GLU A 306 19.32 25.57 13.35
C GLU A 306 18.85 25.57 11.89
N LEU A 307 17.65 25.05 11.62
CA LEU A 307 17.11 25.01 10.26
C LEU A 307 16.82 26.42 9.71
N ASP A 308 16.42 27.37 10.56
CA ASP A 308 16.23 28.76 10.17
C ASP A 308 17.54 29.45 9.77
N SER A 309 18.63 29.13 10.47
CA SER A 309 19.97 29.58 10.10
C SER A 309 20.38 29.03 8.72
N ILE A 310 20.08 27.76 8.45
CA ILE A 310 20.32 27.13 7.14
C ILE A 310 19.44 27.79 6.07
N ARG A 311 18.16 28.01 6.34
CA ARG A 311 17.23 28.71 5.45
C ARG A 311 17.75 30.10 5.08
N THR A 312 18.25 30.86 6.05
CA THR A 312 18.84 32.18 5.82
C THR A 312 20.04 32.10 4.86
N LEU A 313 20.91 31.10 4.99
CA LEU A 313 22.03 30.91 4.06
C LEU A 313 21.56 30.62 2.63
N ILE A 314 20.43 29.92 2.47
CA ILE A 314 19.84 29.62 1.16
C ILE A 314 19.26 30.91 0.55
N ILE A 315 18.48 31.67 1.32
CA ILE A 315 17.86 32.92 0.87
C ILE A 315 18.94 33.96 0.49
N ASP A 316 20.02 34.05 1.27
CA ASP A 316 21.16 34.94 1.00
C ASP A 316 22.02 34.48 -0.19
N GLY A 317 21.71 33.33 -0.81
CA GLY A 317 22.49 32.76 -1.92
C GLY A 317 23.88 32.24 -1.52
N LYS A 318 24.17 32.11 -0.22
CA LYS A 318 25.44 31.59 0.31
C LYS A 318 25.52 30.07 0.23
N MET A 319 24.40 29.39 0.03
CA MET A 319 24.30 27.95 -0.14
C MET A 319 23.14 27.60 -1.08
N SER A 320 23.30 26.61 -1.96
CA SER A 320 22.18 26.11 -2.74
C SER A 320 21.26 25.23 -1.89
N PHE A 321 19.97 25.17 -2.23
CA PHE A 321 19.02 24.26 -1.56
C PHE A 321 19.49 22.80 -1.66
N LYS A 322 20.02 22.40 -2.83
CA LYS A 322 20.60 21.08 -3.08
C LYS A 322 21.72 20.75 -2.10
N ASP A 323 22.67 21.67 -1.91
CA ASP A 323 23.80 21.46 -1.00
C ASP A 323 23.33 21.41 0.45
N ALA A 324 22.37 22.24 0.82
CA ALA A 324 21.78 22.24 2.14
C ALA A 324 21.05 20.91 2.42
N ALA A 325 20.25 20.41 1.48
CA ALA A 325 19.57 19.13 1.58
C ALA A 325 20.57 17.98 1.77
N PHE A 326 21.61 17.92 0.93
CA PHE A 326 22.64 16.90 1.01
C PHE A 326 23.42 16.92 2.34
N ARG A 327 23.69 18.11 2.89
CA ARG A 327 24.50 18.27 4.09
C ARG A 327 23.71 18.08 5.38
N PHE A 328 22.49 18.62 5.44
CA PHE A 328 21.77 18.82 6.70
C PHE A 328 20.47 18.03 6.80
N SER A 329 19.89 17.57 5.69
CA SER A 329 18.65 16.81 5.80
C SER A 329 18.89 15.43 6.41
N ASP A 330 18.01 15.05 7.33
CA ASP A 330 17.94 13.70 7.91
C ASP A 330 17.02 12.76 7.11
N ASP A 331 16.21 13.29 6.20
CA ASP A 331 15.37 12.49 5.31
C ASP A 331 16.22 11.86 4.19
N LYS A 332 16.49 10.56 4.33
CA LYS A 332 17.31 9.81 3.38
C LYS A 332 16.70 9.73 1.98
N GLN A 333 15.38 9.87 1.83
CA GLN A 333 14.73 9.80 0.52
C GLN A 333 15.10 11.03 -0.32
N THR A 334 15.05 12.21 0.30
CA THR A 334 15.27 13.49 -0.40
C THR A 334 16.70 14.03 -0.27
N LYS A 335 17.45 13.63 0.77
CA LYS A 335 18.85 14.06 0.99
C LYS A 335 19.75 13.85 -0.23
N PHE A 336 19.60 12.73 -0.93
CA PHE A 336 20.50 12.35 -2.03
C PHE A 336 19.96 12.71 -3.42
N ASN A 337 18.76 13.26 -3.53
CA ASN A 337 18.15 13.67 -4.81
C ASN A 337 17.96 15.20 -4.90
N ALA A 338 18.81 15.97 -4.22
CA ALA A 338 18.75 17.43 -4.15
C ALA A 338 17.55 18.02 -3.38
N GLY A 339 16.90 17.21 -2.54
CA GLY A 339 15.72 17.61 -1.76
C GLY A 339 14.40 17.35 -2.47
N ILE A 340 14.41 16.87 -3.72
CA ILE A 340 13.22 16.74 -4.57
C ILE A 340 12.22 15.78 -3.94
N VAL A 341 11.00 16.25 -3.73
CA VAL A 341 9.88 15.44 -3.28
C VAL A 341 9.26 14.76 -4.49
N THR A 342 9.14 13.43 -4.42
CA THR A 342 8.54 12.63 -5.49
C THR A 342 7.25 11.98 -5.03
N SER A 343 6.29 11.87 -5.94
CA SER A 343 5.05 11.13 -5.72
C SER A 343 5.34 9.65 -5.39
N PRO A 344 4.77 9.10 -4.30
CA PRO A 344 4.90 7.68 -3.98
C PRO A 344 4.25 6.74 -5.02
N GLU A 345 3.31 7.26 -5.82
CA GLU A 345 2.52 6.45 -6.76
C GLU A 345 3.30 6.14 -8.04
N ASP A 346 4.04 7.12 -8.58
CA ASP A 346 4.69 7.02 -9.88
C ASP A 346 6.16 7.51 -9.89
N GLY A 347 6.66 8.03 -8.77
CA GLY A 347 8.02 8.56 -8.64
C GLY A 347 8.26 9.89 -9.36
N SER A 348 7.22 10.55 -9.87
CA SER A 348 7.33 11.85 -10.52
C SER A 348 7.60 12.98 -9.52
N ASP A 349 8.27 14.04 -9.96
CA ASP A 349 8.50 15.28 -9.20
C ASP A 349 7.38 16.31 -9.36
N LYS A 350 6.29 15.94 -10.05
CA LYS A 350 5.08 16.74 -10.25
C LYS A 350 3.94 16.11 -9.50
N ILE A 351 3.55 16.72 -8.39
CA ILE A 351 2.58 16.15 -7.46
C ILE A 351 1.29 16.95 -7.55
N GLU A 352 0.17 16.28 -7.78
CA GLU A 352 -1.14 16.92 -7.69
C GLU A 352 -1.34 17.50 -6.29
N LYS A 353 -1.77 18.77 -6.20
CA LYS A 353 -1.91 19.46 -4.91
C LYS A 353 -2.87 18.75 -3.95
N LEU A 354 -3.84 18.01 -4.48
CA LEU A 354 -4.79 17.21 -3.69
C LEU A 354 -4.13 16.01 -3.00
N ASN A 355 -3.00 15.53 -3.52
CA ASN A 355 -2.28 14.37 -2.99
C ASN A 355 -1.18 14.77 -2.00
N LEU A 356 -0.99 16.06 -1.74
CA LEU A 356 -0.02 16.56 -0.77
C LEU A 356 -0.49 16.32 0.68
N PRO A 357 0.43 16.06 1.62
CA PRO A 357 0.11 16.04 3.04
C PRO A 357 -0.52 17.37 3.49
N PRO A 358 -1.55 17.36 4.37
CA PRO A 358 -2.24 18.57 4.78
C PRO A 358 -1.34 19.66 5.38
N THR A 359 -0.30 19.26 6.12
CA THR A 359 0.71 20.16 6.69
C THR A 359 1.44 20.91 5.59
N ILE A 360 1.98 20.19 4.59
CA ILE A 360 2.67 20.79 3.44
C ILE A 360 1.74 21.70 2.65
N SER A 361 0.52 21.25 2.33
CA SER A 361 -0.48 22.04 1.60
C SER A 361 -0.78 23.38 2.27
N TYR A 362 -0.88 23.39 3.60
CA TYR A 362 -1.07 24.62 4.37
C TYR A 362 0.16 25.54 4.31
N GLN A 363 1.36 24.98 4.47
CA GLN A 363 2.60 25.78 4.53
C GLN A 363 2.96 26.43 3.20
N ILE A 364 2.64 25.79 2.08
CA ILE A 364 2.91 26.34 0.74
C ILE A 364 1.76 27.21 0.21
N ALA A 365 0.67 27.36 0.96
CA ALA A 365 -0.50 28.12 0.51
C ALA A 365 -0.11 29.59 0.26
N GLY A 366 -0.31 30.05 -0.98
CA GLY A 366 0.03 31.41 -1.40
C GLY A 366 1.51 31.63 -1.77
N LEU A 367 2.35 30.60 -1.68
CA LEU A 367 3.74 30.66 -2.15
C LEU A 367 3.83 30.48 -3.67
N ASN A 368 4.77 31.18 -4.27
CA ASN A 368 5.07 31.14 -5.70
C ASN A 368 6.33 30.32 -5.97
N LYS A 369 6.59 30.07 -7.26
CA LYS A 369 7.84 29.48 -7.72
C LYS A 369 9.06 30.21 -7.16
N GLY A 370 9.94 29.47 -6.50
CA GLY A 370 11.16 29.95 -5.87
C GLY A 370 11.03 30.24 -4.38
N ASP A 371 9.81 30.42 -3.86
CA ASP A 371 9.58 30.74 -2.45
C ASP A 371 9.92 29.54 -1.56
N ILE A 372 10.39 29.86 -0.34
CA ILE A 372 10.73 28.89 0.70
C ILE A 372 9.89 29.19 1.93
N THR A 373 9.18 28.19 2.44
CA THR A 373 8.38 28.29 3.66
C THR A 373 9.23 28.77 4.84
N GLU A 374 8.59 29.35 5.84
CA GLU A 374 9.19 29.43 7.17
C GLU A 374 9.45 28.02 7.73
N VAL A 375 10.27 27.92 8.79
CA VAL A 375 10.50 26.64 9.45
C VAL A 375 9.24 26.21 10.20
N PHE A 376 8.71 25.04 9.87
CA PHE A 376 7.54 24.47 10.53
C PHE A 376 7.84 23.10 11.13
N GLN A 377 6.94 22.65 12.01
CA GLN A 377 7.00 21.29 12.56
C GLN A 377 6.10 20.39 11.72
N ASP A 378 6.58 19.18 11.46
CA ASP A 378 5.86 18.16 10.72
C ASP A 378 6.08 16.78 11.36
N THR A 379 5.41 15.77 10.82
CA THR A 379 5.50 14.40 11.30
C THR A 379 5.93 13.46 10.17
N ALA A 380 7.06 12.79 10.35
CA ALA A 380 7.55 11.78 9.42
C ALA A 380 6.90 10.41 9.69
N GLN A 381 7.36 9.37 8.98
CA GLN A 381 6.93 7.99 9.22
C GLN A 381 7.01 7.63 10.71
N GLN A 382 6.04 6.84 11.18
CA GLN A 382 5.94 6.34 12.58
C GLN A 382 5.76 7.44 13.64
N ASP A 383 5.11 8.54 13.26
CA ASP A 383 4.78 9.67 14.12
C ASP A 383 6.01 10.40 14.68
N ARG A 384 7.17 10.27 14.02
CA ARG A 384 8.39 10.96 14.46
C ARG A 384 8.27 12.46 14.18
N LYS A 385 8.35 13.28 15.24
CA LYS A 385 8.39 14.74 15.12
C LYS A 385 9.62 15.20 14.33
N THR A 386 9.40 16.13 13.41
CA THR A 386 10.43 16.72 12.56
C THR A 386 10.26 18.23 12.47
N VAL A 387 11.31 18.91 12.03
CA VAL A 387 11.23 20.31 11.61
C VAL A 387 11.67 20.40 10.16
N SER A 388 10.95 21.18 9.36
CA SER A 388 11.08 21.16 7.91
C SER A 388 11.02 22.56 7.32
N ILE A 389 11.66 22.72 6.17
CA ILE A 389 11.41 23.79 5.21
C ILE A 389 11.13 23.17 3.85
N VAL A 390 10.26 23.82 3.10
CA VAL A 390 9.88 23.40 1.74
C VAL A 390 10.10 24.56 0.79
N LYS A 391 10.69 24.27 -0.36
CA LYS A 391 10.83 25.17 -1.49
C LYS A 391 9.84 24.78 -2.58
N VAL A 392 9.13 25.76 -3.11
CA VAL A 392 8.27 25.57 -4.28
C VAL A 392 9.14 25.70 -5.53
N ASP A 393 9.45 24.58 -6.19
CA ASP A 393 10.29 24.57 -7.39
C ASP A 393 9.51 24.94 -8.64
N ASP A 394 8.24 24.54 -8.71
CA ASP A 394 7.33 24.93 -9.79
C ASP A 394 5.86 24.86 -9.35
N VAL A 395 5.01 25.67 -9.98
CA VAL A 395 3.56 25.62 -9.80
C VAL A 395 2.93 25.47 -11.18
N ILE A 396 2.21 24.38 -11.38
CA ILE A 396 1.60 24.03 -12.66
C ILE A 396 0.08 24.12 -12.46
N ALA A 397 -0.52 25.15 -13.05
CA ALA A 397 -1.95 25.34 -13.00
C ALA A 397 -2.66 24.26 -13.83
N ALA A 398 -3.88 23.90 -13.43
CA ALA A 398 -4.71 22.99 -14.20
C ALA A 398 -4.88 23.49 -15.64
N HIS A 399 -4.64 22.60 -16.60
CA HIS A 399 -4.74 22.92 -18.03
C HIS A 399 -5.06 21.66 -18.83
N GLN A 400 -5.61 21.89 -20.02
CA GLN A 400 -5.72 20.82 -21.02
C GLN A 400 -4.33 20.50 -21.56
N LEU A 401 -4.03 19.21 -21.72
CA LEU A 401 -2.74 18.77 -22.25
C LEU A 401 -2.41 19.49 -23.56
N ASP A 402 -1.23 20.10 -23.61
CA ASP A 402 -0.72 20.78 -24.79
C ASP A 402 0.60 20.17 -25.23
N ILE A 403 0.76 19.93 -26.53
CA ILE A 403 1.94 19.25 -27.05
C ILE A 403 3.23 20.05 -26.85
N ALA A 404 3.16 21.39 -26.76
CA ALA A 404 4.33 22.22 -26.55
C ALA A 404 4.82 22.18 -25.10
N THR A 405 3.91 22.11 -24.12
CA THR A 405 4.25 22.10 -22.69
C THR A 405 4.37 20.71 -22.10
N ASP A 406 3.63 19.74 -22.63
CA ASP A 406 3.44 18.40 -22.05
C ASP A 406 3.92 17.27 -22.96
N TYR A 407 4.82 17.58 -23.90
CA TYR A 407 5.33 16.62 -24.88
C TYR A 407 5.73 15.27 -24.27
N ASN A 408 6.45 15.27 -23.14
CA ASN A 408 6.88 14.03 -22.49
C ASN A 408 5.71 13.20 -21.94
N ARG A 409 4.71 13.85 -21.35
CA ARG A 409 3.51 13.17 -20.83
C ARG A 409 2.70 12.57 -21.98
N ILE A 410 2.53 13.33 -23.06
CA ILE A 410 1.87 12.87 -24.28
C ILE A 410 2.67 11.75 -24.95
N LYS A 411 4.01 11.84 -24.99
CA LYS A 411 4.89 10.79 -25.50
C LYS A 411 4.71 9.48 -24.76
N GLN A 412 4.62 9.50 -23.42
CA GLN A 412 4.39 8.29 -22.64
C GLN A 412 3.00 7.69 -22.90
N MET A 413 1.97 8.53 -23.04
CA MET A 413 0.62 8.06 -23.42
C MET A 413 0.60 7.42 -24.81
N ALA A 414 1.25 8.05 -25.79
CA ALA A 414 1.41 7.50 -27.14
C ALA A 414 2.17 6.17 -27.13
N LEU A 415 3.26 6.10 -26.35
CA LEU A 415 4.04 4.88 -26.19
C LEU A 415 3.20 3.76 -25.57
N ASN A 416 2.46 4.04 -24.49
CA ASN A 416 1.59 3.06 -23.85
C ASN A 416 0.50 2.56 -24.79
N LYS A 417 -0.11 3.44 -25.58
CA LYS A 417 -1.07 3.03 -26.62
C LYS A 417 -0.42 2.10 -27.65
N LYS A 418 0.76 2.48 -28.17
CA LYS A 418 1.50 1.66 -29.15
C LYS A 418 1.88 0.30 -28.59
N LYS A 419 2.31 0.24 -27.33
CA LYS A 419 2.59 -1.02 -26.61
C LYS A 419 1.36 -1.91 -26.54
N ASN A 420 0.20 -1.36 -26.19
CA ASN A 420 -1.06 -2.10 -26.16
C ASN A 420 -1.45 -2.63 -27.55
N GLU A 421 -1.31 -1.82 -28.60
CA GLU A 421 -1.58 -2.25 -29.99
C GLU A 421 -0.63 -3.36 -30.47
N MET A 422 0.65 -3.31 -30.08
CA MET A 422 1.60 -4.39 -30.35
C MET A 422 1.17 -5.70 -29.71
N VAL A 423 0.69 -5.63 -28.46
CA VAL A 423 0.17 -6.80 -27.74
C VAL A 423 -1.12 -7.31 -28.36
N GLU A 424 -2.06 -6.43 -28.72
CA GLU A 424 -3.29 -6.83 -29.43
C GLU A 424 -2.99 -7.53 -30.76
N LYS A 425 -2.02 -7.01 -31.53
CA LYS A 425 -1.57 -7.65 -32.76
C LYS A 425 -0.95 -9.02 -32.49
N TRP A 426 -0.08 -9.12 -31.49
CA TRP A 426 0.54 -10.38 -31.09
C TRP A 426 -0.53 -11.40 -30.64
N VAL A 427 -1.54 -10.97 -29.88
CA VAL A 427 -2.68 -11.80 -29.46
C VAL A 427 -3.41 -12.33 -30.71
N LYS A 428 -3.78 -11.46 -31.66
CA LYS A 428 -4.43 -11.89 -32.92
C LYS A 428 -3.62 -12.92 -33.70
N GLU A 429 -2.31 -12.80 -33.74
CA GLU A 429 -1.42 -13.75 -34.42
C GLU A 429 -1.36 -15.11 -33.68
N LYS A 430 -1.48 -15.10 -32.35
CA LYS A 430 -1.38 -16.31 -31.51
C LYS A 430 -2.70 -17.03 -31.30
N LEU A 431 -3.82 -16.31 -31.30
CA LEU A 431 -5.15 -16.85 -31.08
C LEU A 431 -5.40 -18.17 -31.87
N PRO A 432 -5.12 -18.26 -33.19
CA PRO A 432 -5.37 -19.49 -33.97
C PRO A 432 -4.59 -20.74 -33.52
N THR A 433 -3.53 -20.57 -32.73
CA THR A 433 -2.63 -21.66 -32.35
C THR A 433 -2.96 -22.27 -30.98
N ILE A 434 -3.94 -21.70 -30.27
CA ILE A 434 -4.22 -22.01 -28.87
C ILE A 434 -5.67 -22.44 -28.73
N PHE A 435 -5.89 -23.55 -28.01
CA PHE A 435 -7.24 -24.04 -27.73
C PHE A 435 -8.00 -23.04 -26.86
N ILE A 436 -9.17 -22.59 -27.32
CA ILE A 436 -10.06 -21.70 -26.57
C ILE A 436 -11.48 -22.27 -26.60
N SER A 437 -12.05 -22.50 -25.43
CA SER A 437 -13.45 -22.93 -25.27
C SER A 437 -14.21 -21.92 -24.43
N ILE A 438 -15.34 -21.44 -24.94
CA ILE A 438 -16.17 -20.41 -24.29
C ILE A 438 -17.55 -20.99 -24.03
N ASN A 439 -18.07 -20.78 -22.81
CA ASN A 439 -19.40 -21.24 -22.42
C ASN A 439 -20.50 -20.63 -23.32
N ASP A 440 -21.52 -21.42 -23.65
CA ASP A 440 -22.67 -20.99 -24.47
C ASP A 440 -23.43 -19.78 -23.92
N ARG A 441 -23.29 -19.48 -22.63
CA ARG A 441 -23.80 -18.23 -22.02
C ARG A 441 -23.25 -16.97 -22.67
N TYR A 442 -22.12 -17.05 -23.36
CA TYR A 442 -21.52 -15.95 -24.09
C TYR A 442 -21.78 -16.01 -25.59
N LYS A 443 -22.60 -16.93 -26.12
CA LYS A 443 -22.81 -17.14 -27.57
C LYS A 443 -23.30 -15.91 -28.33
N ASP A 444 -23.99 -14.98 -27.66
CA ASP A 444 -24.50 -13.76 -28.28
C ASP A 444 -23.48 -12.61 -28.26
N CYS A 445 -22.29 -12.82 -27.67
CA CYS A 445 -21.22 -11.83 -27.70
C CYS A 445 -20.63 -11.66 -29.10
N ALA A 446 -20.48 -10.41 -29.55
CA ALA A 446 -19.70 -10.04 -30.71
C ALA A 446 -18.29 -9.61 -30.25
N PHE A 447 -17.36 -10.56 -30.23
CA PHE A 447 -15.98 -10.31 -29.84
C PHE A 447 -15.20 -9.59 -30.95
N LYS A 448 -14.28 -8.69 -30.58
CA LYS A 448 -13.45 -7.91 -31.52
C LYS A 448 -12.40 -8.78 -32.21
N THR A 449 -12.02 -9.86 -31.57
CA THR A 449 -11.13 -10.91 -32.05
C THR A 449 -11.87 -12.22 -32.17
N ASP A 450 -11.41 -13.08 -33.08
CA ASP A 450 -12.11 -14.30 -33.47
C ASP A 450 -11.87 -15.46 -32.49
N ILE A 451 -12.09 -15.21 -31.20
CA ILE A 451 -11.79 -16.13 -30.09
C ILE A 451 -12.65 -17.41 -30.09
N ARG A 452 -13.60 -17.55 -31.02
CA ARG A 452 -14.48 -18.72 -31.15
C ARG A 452 -14.13 -19.67 -32.29
N LYS A 453 -13.32 -19.25 -33.27
CA LYS A 453 -13.13 -20.00 -34.51
C LYS A 453 -12.33 -21.31 -34.39
N LEU A 454 -11.91 -21.73 -33.20
CA LEU A 454 -11.14 -22.96 -33.00
C LEU A 454 -11.96 -24.15 -32.51
N ASN A 455 -13.28 -24.00 -32.39
CA ASN A 455 -14.20 -25.14 -32.23
C ASN A 455 -14.55 -25.80 -33.58
N ALA A 456 -13.54 -26.05 -34.41
CA ALA A 456 -13.72 -26.84 -35.62
C ALA A 456 -12.61 -27.90 -35.70
N SER A 457 -13.02 -29.15 -35.47
CA SER A 457 -12.32 -30.39 -35.80
C SER A 457 -11.34 -30.94 -34.75
N ASN A 458 -11.88 -31.65 -33.75
CA ASN A 458 -11.81 -33.11 -33.66
C ASN A 458 -12.74 -33.66 -32.58
#